data_AF-A0A915A299-F1
#
_entry.id   AF-A0A915A299-F1
#
_cell.length_a   1.000
_cell.length_b   1.000
_cell.length_c   1.000
_cell.angle_alpha   90.00
_cell.angle_beta   90.00
_cell.angle_gamma   90.00
#
_symmetry.space_group_name_H-M   'P 1'
#
loop_
_entity.id
_entity.type
_entity.pdbx_description
1 polymer ?
#
loop_
_entity_poly.entity_id
_entity_poly.type
_entity_poly.pdbx_seq_one_letter_code
_entity_poly.pdbx_strand_id
1 'polypeptide(L)'
;MDSADVVVGDVVLLKGGDRIPADIRILNASGFKVDCSSLTGESEPQVRNPQCTSKNPLETSNLALFGTNAVEGQCKGIVVGTGDRTVMGRIAMLTSRVSPGKTPIAKEITHFIWIISVIAFIIGGAFFIVSLLLQYTFLEALVFLIGIIVANVPEGITATVTVCLTLTAVRMRKKNCLVKKLEGVETLGSTSIICSDKTGTLTQNRMTVTHLW
;
A
#
# COMPACT_ATOMS: atom_id res chain seq x y z
N MET A 1 1.55 29.44 -16.73
CA MET A 1 2.71 28.59 -16.38
C MET A 1 2.19 27.20 -16.14
N ASP A 2 2.96 26.19 -16.53
CA ASP A 2 2.63 24.83 -16.11
C ASP A 2 2.88 24.70 -14.61
N SER A 3 2.16 23.81 -13.94
CA SER A 3 2.36 23.55 -12.51
C SER A 3 3.78 23.03 -12.21
N ALA A 4 4.41 22.38 -13.21
CA ALA A 4 5.77 21.89 -13.12
C ALA A 4 6.84 23.01 -13.05
N ASP A 5 6.51 24.21 -13.54
CA ASP A 5 7.45 25.34 -13.58
C ASP A 5 7.47 26.14 -12.28
N VAL A 6 6.56 25.84 -11.34
CA VAL A 6 6.40 26.56 -10.07
C VAL A 6 7.58 26.27 -9.15
N VAL A 7 8.23 27.33 -8.64
CA VAL A 7 9.36 27.21 -7.72
C VAL A 7 9.08 27.85 -6.36
N VAL A 8 9.89 27.48 -5.36
CA VAL A 8 9.79 28.06 -4.02
C VAL A 8 10.10 29.55 -4.07
N GLY A 9 9.26 30.37 -3.42
CA GLY A 9 9.35 31.82 -3.45
C GLY A 9 8.40 32.49 -4.44
N ASP A 10 7.83 31.74 -5.38
CA ASP A 10 6.86 32.29 -6.32
C ASP A 10 5.58 32.75 -5.63
N VAL A 11 5.00 33.83 -6.16
CA VAL A 11 3.71 34.34 -5.71
C VAL A 11 2.64 33.83 -6.65
N VAL A 12 1.72 33.04 -6.10
CA VAL A 12 0.62 32.43 -6.85
C VAL A 12 -0.71 33.06 -6.47
N LEU A 13 -1.58 33.20 -7.47
CA LEU A 13 -2.97 33.62 -7.30
C LEU A 13 -3.86 32.41 -7.57
N LEU A 14 -4.75 32.11 -6.63
CA LEU A 14 -5.67 30.98 -6.68
C LEU A 14 -7.09 31.48 -6.59
N LYS A 15 -8.01 30.83 -7.32
CA LYS A 15 -9.45 31.06 -7.24
C LYS A 15 -10.20 29.74 -7.00
N GLY A 16 -11.44 29.85 -6.58
CA GLY A 16 -12.35 28.71 -6.49
C GLY A 16 -12.41 27.92 -7.80
N GLY A 17 -12.30 26.60 -7.70
CA GLY A 17 -12.17 25.66 -8.81
C GLY A 17 -10.73 25.27 -9.14
N ASP A 18 -9.72 26.02 -8.68
CA ASP A 18 -8.32 25.68 -8.95
C ASP A 18 -7.83 24.55 -8.03
N ARG A 19 -6.98 23.68 -8.57
CA ARG A 19 -6.21 22.72 -7.76
C ARG A 19 -4.97 23.41 -7.23
N ILE A 20 -4.65 23.16 -5.95
CA ILE A 20 -3.50 23.77 -5.30
C ILE A 20 -2.20 23.16 -5.88
N PRO A 21 -1.35 23.96 -6.57
CA PRO A 21 -0.23 23.42 -7.36
C PRO A 21 1.02 23.07 -6.53
N ALA A 22 1.14 23.63 -5.33
CA ALA A 22 2.29 23.49 -4.45
C ALA A 22 1.86 23.78 -3.00
N ASP A 23 2.73 23.54 -2.00
CA ASP A 23 2.46 24.00 -0.64
C ASP A 23 2.66 25.52 -0.59
N ILE A 24 1.64 26.25 -0.16
CA ILE A 24 1.55 27.70 -0.27
C ILE A 24 1.22 28.33 1.07
N ARG A 25 2.01 29.34 1.45
CA ARG A 25 1.74 30.23 2.58
C ARG A 25 0.85 31.38 2.13
N ILE A 26 -0.32 31.50 2.74
CA ILE A 26 -1.33 32.48 2.38
C ILE A 26 -0.93 33.87 2.87
N LEU A 27 -0.84 34.83 1.96
CA LEU A 27 -0.58 36.23 2.28
C LEU A 27 -1.87 37.04 2.37
N ASN A 28 -2.83 36.77 1.48
CA ASN A 28 -4.13 37.42 1.46
C ASN A 28 -5.19 36.42 0.98
N ALA A 29 -6.39 36.47 1.56
CA ALA A 29 -7.50 35.60 1.19
C ALA A 29 -8.83 36.34 1.34
N SER A 30 -9.74 36.12 0.39
CA SER A 30 -11.10 36.66 0.42
C SER A 30 -12.09 35.51 0.21
N GLY A 31 -12.74 35.10 1.30
CA GLY A 31 -13.69 33.98 1.30
C GLY A 31 -13.08 32.66 0.84
N PHE A 32 -11.75 32.49 0.94
CA PHE A 32 -11.05 31.34 0.40
C PHE A 32 -11.29 30.09 1.25
N LYS A 33 -11.81 29.03 0.62
CA LYS A 33 -12.01 27.72 1.26
C LYS A 33 -11.38 26.63 0.42
N VAL A 34 -10.81 25.64 1.10
CA VAL A 34 -10.10 24.52 0.48
C VAL A 34 -10.66 23.20 1.01
N ASP A 35 -10.90 22.26 0.10
CA ASP A 35 -11.23 20.88 0.41
C ASP A 35 -9.95 20.09 0.70
N CYS A 36 -9.82 19.63 1.94
CA CYS A 36 -8.67 18.87 2.42
C CYS A 36 -8.95 17.37 2.53
N SER A 37 -10.02 16.85 1.93
CA SER A 37 -10.38 15.43 1.95
C SER A 37 -9.25 14.49 1.53
N SER A 38 -8.40 14.92 0.59
CA SER A 38 -7.22 14.13 0.16
C SER A 38 -6.17 13.93 1.25
N LEU A 39 -6.14 14.78 2.29
CA LEU A 39 -5.18 14.73 3.40
C LEU A 39 -5.83 14.30 4.72
N THR A 40 -7.06 14.75 4.99
CA THR A 40 -7.75 14.50 6.27
C THR A 40 -8.82 13.43 6.18
N GLY A 41 -9.26 13.05 4.98
CA GLY A 41 -10.42 12.17 4.76
C GLY A 41 -11.78 12.87 4.98
N GLU A 42 -11.79 14.14 5.35
CA GLU A 42 -13.02 14.90 5.63
C GLU A 42 -13.32 15.89 4.49
N SER A 43 -14.55 15.84 3.97
CA SER A 43 -14.98 16.64 2.80
C SER A 43 -15.48 18.05 3.16
N GLU A 44 -15.46 18.43 4.43
CA GLU A 44 -15.90 19.76 4.88
C GLU A 44 -14.88 20.84 4.44
N PRO A 45 -15.29 21.85 3.65
CA PRO A 45 -14.37 22.88 3.18
C PRO A 45 -13.80 23.71 4.34
N GLN A 46 -12.48 23.77 4.44
CA GLN A 46 -11.79 24.51 5.50
C GLN A 46 -11.48 25.93 5.05
N VAL A 47 -11.77 26.91 5.92
CA VAL A 47 -11.48 28.32 5.68
C VAL A 47 -9.99 28.59 5.80
N ARG A 48 -9.47 29.39 4.87
CA ARG A 48 -8.05 29.67 4.72
C ARG A 48 -7.78 31.16 4.79
N ASN A 49 -6.93 31.59 5.74
CA ASN A 49 -6.68 32.99 6.10
C ASN A 49 -5.18 33.26 6.29
N PRO A 50 -4.70 34.51 6.18
CA PRO A 50 -3.27 34.81 6.33
C PRO A 50 -2.71 34.60 7.75
N GLN A 51 -3.57 34.55 8.77
CA GLN A 51 -3.19 34.51 10.18
C GLN A 51 -2.88 33.09 10.65
N CYS A 52 -1.77 32.91 11.38
CA CYS A 52 -1.42 31.62 11.97
C CYS A 52 -2.37 31.26 13.11
N THR A 53 -3.24 30.26 12.90
CA THR A 53 -4.25 29.83 13.89
C THR A 53 -3.82 28.65 14.76
N SER A 54 -2.84 27.85 14.35
CA SER A 54 -2.40 26.65 15.08
C SER A 54 -0.89 26.51 14.95
N LYS A 55 -0.25 25.89 15.95
CA LYS A 55 1.16 25.49 15.87
C LYS A 55 1.36 24.33 14.90
N ASN A 56 0.33 23.51 14.68
CA ASN A 56 0.37 22.40 13.74
C ASN A 56 0.18 22.93 12.30
N PRO A 57 1.16 22.73 11.40
CA PRO A 57 1.05 23.17 10.00
C PRO A 57 -0.12 22.54 9.23
N LEU A 58 -0.65 21.38 9.65
CA LEU A 58 -1.77 20.74 8.97
C LEU A 58 -3.13 21.34 9.35
N GLU A 59 -3.22 21.94 10.55
CA GLU A 59 -4.46 22.53 11.07
C GLU A 59 -4.53 24.04 10.91
N THR A 60 -3.39 24.69 10.71
CA THR A 60 -3.37 26.15 10.57
C THR A 60 -4.07 26.58 9.28
N SER A 61 -4.86 27.65 9.36
CA SER A 61 -5.62 28.17 8.21
C SER A 61 -4.73 28.89 7.19
N ASN A 62 -3.45 29.11 7.51
CA ASN A 62 -2.56 29.99 6.78
C ASN A 62 -1.66 29.29 5.76
N LEU A 63 -1.92 27.99 5.56
CA LEU A 63 -1.32 27.14 4.55
C LEU A 63 -2.41 26.55 3.65
N ALA A 64 -2.13 26.50 2.35
CA ALA A 64 -2.85 25.69 1.38
C ALA A 64 -1.88 24.61 0.88
N LEU A 65 -2.29 23.35 0.91
CA LEU A 65 -1.39 22.21 0.72
C LEU A 65 -1.56 21.59 -0.67
N PHE A 66 -0.47 21.14 -1.25
CA PHE A 66 -0.45 20.48 -2.56
C PHE A 66 -1.44 19.32 -2.62
N GLY A 67 -2.19 19.23 -3.71
CA GLY A 67 -3.15 18.16 -3.97
C GLY A 67 -4.56 18.40 -3.42
N THR A 68 -4.75 19.44 -2.61
CA THR A 68 -6.08 19.93 -2.20
C THR A 68 -6.72 20.80 -3.29
N ASN A 69 -8.03 21.04 -3.19
CA ASN A 69 -8.80 21.82 -4.17
C ASN A 69 -9.39 23.09 -3.55
N ALA A 70 -9.25 24.23 -4.22
CA ALA A 70 -9.96 25.44 -3.84
C ALA A 70 -11.45 25.30 -4.19
N VAL A 71 -12.31 25.38 -3.18
CA VAL A 71 -13.77 25.26 -3.36
C VAL A 71 -14.36 26.59 -3.79
N GLU A 72 -13.98 27.66 -3.09
CA GLU A 72 -14.49 29.01 -3.35
C GLU A 72 -13.50 30.09 -2.89
N GLY A 73 -13.80 31.33 -3.27
CA GLY A 73 -13.02 32.52 -2.92
C GLY A 73 -11.76 32.70 -3.77
N GLN A 74 -10.91 33.65 -3.34
CA GLN A 74 -9.63 33.93 -3.99
C GLN A 74 -8.53 34.11 -2.95
N CYS A 75 -7.31 33.71 -3.30
CA CYS A 75 -6.16 33.77 -2.42
C CYS A 75 -4.89 34.15 -3.19
N LYS A 76 -4.03 34.93 -2.53
CA LYS A 76 -2.66 35.21 -2.94
C LYS A 76 -1.71 34.62 -1.91
N GLY A 77 -0.73 33.84 -2.34
CA GLY A 77 0.22 33.19 -1.43
C GLY A 77 1.60 33.01 -2.04
N ILE A 78 2.58 32.72 -1.18
CA ILE A 78 3.95 32.39 -1.57
C ILE A 78 4.14 30.88 -1.50
N VAL A 79 4.76 30.30 -2.53
CA VAL A 79 5.11 28.89 -2.55
C VAL A 79 6.23 28.60 -1.55
N VAL A 80 5.99 27.68 -0.62
CA VAL A 80 6.94 27.26 0.43
C VAL A 80 7.51 25.87 0.19
N GLY A 81 6.85 25.03 -0.60
CA GLY A 81 7.34 23.69 -0.94
C GLY A 81 6.77 23.19 -2.27
N THR A 82 7.59 22.50 -3.06
CA THR A 82 7.22 21.98 -4.39
C THR A 82 7.65 20.51 -4.54
N GLY A 83 6.94 19.77 -5.41
CA GLY A 83 7.23 18.36 -5.71
C GLY A 83 7.28 17.47 -4.47
N ASP A 84 8.31 16.63 -4.38
CA ASP A 84 8.53 15.66 -3.28
C ASP A 84 8.70 16.31 -1.90
N ARG A 85 8.98 17.62 -1.84
CA ARG A 85 9.13 18.36 -0.58
C ARG A 85 7.80 18.84 -0.01
N THR A 86 6.71 18.77 -0.79
CA THR A 86 5.36 19.06 -0.30
C THR A 86 4.89 18.02 0.72
N VAL A 87 3.90 18.35 1.54
CA VAL A 87 3.28 17.40 2.47
C VAL A 87 2.80 16.14 1.75
N MET A 88 2.04 16.30 0.67
CA MET A 88 1.51 15.16 -0.09
C MET A 88 2.62 14.42 -0.86
N GLY A 89 3.63 15.14 -1.37
CA GLY A 89 4.80 14.53 -2.00
C GLY A 89 5.58 13.61 -1.04
N ARG A 90 5.76 14.05 0.21
CA ARG A 90 6.36 13.21 1.26
C ARG A 90 5.52 11.98 1.58
N ILE A 91 4.19 12.10 1.65
CA ILE A 91 3.27 10.97 1.86
C ILE A 91 3.36 9.98 0.68
N ALA A 92 3.37 10.46 -0.56
CA ALA A 92 3.53 9.63 -1.75
C ALA A 92 4.89 8.90 -1.78
N MET A 93 5.96 9.58 -1.35
CA MET A 93 7.29 8.99 -1.22
C MET A 93 7.34 7.92 -0.11
N LEU A 94 6.70 8.16 1.03
CA LEU A 94 6.60 7.17 2.11
C LEU A 94 5.85 5.92 1.64
N THR A 95 4.71 6.08 0.97
CA THR A 95 3.90 4.93 0.51
C THR A 95 4.58 4.13 -0.60
N SER A 96 5.33 4.77 -1.50
CA SER A 96 6.09 4.09 -2.56
C SER A 96 7.33 3.35 -2.05
N ARG A 97 7.94 3.79 -0.93
CA ARG A 97 9.12 3.16 -0.33
C ARG A 97 8.82 1.95 0.55
N VAL A 98 7.54 1.67 0.86
CA VAL A 98 7.18 0.49 1.65
C VAL A 98 7.40 -0.76 0.79
N SER A 99 8.48 -1.49 1.07
CA SER A 99 8.71 -2.80 0.47
C SER A 99 7.63 -3.78 0.97
N PRO A 100 6.90 -4.47 0.07
CA PRO A 100 5.96 -5.49 0.51
C PRO A 100 6.72 -6.60 1.24
N GLY A 101 6.35 -6.84 2.50
CA GLY A 101 6.84 -8.01 3.24
C GLY A 101 6.32 -9.32 2.64
N LYS A 102 6.90 -10.45 3.06
CA LYS A 102 6.38 -11.78 2.68
C LYS A 102 5.00 -11.99 3.29
N THR A 103 4.04 -12.44 2.48
CA THR A 103 2.69 -12.80 2.92
C THR A 103 2.68 -14.06 3.78
N PRO A 104 1.64 -14.28 4.61
CA PRO A 104 1.56 -15.44 5.49
C PRO A 104 1.65 -16.76 4.71
N ILE A 105 0.87 -16.92 3.64
CA ILE A 105 0.96 -18.11 2.77
C ILE A 105 2.35 -18.31 2.15
N ALA A 106 3.05 -17.24 1.76
CA ALA A 106 4.40 -17.36 1.22
C ALA A 106 5.40 -17.83 2.28
N LYS A 107 5.22 -17.42 3.55
CA LYS A 107 6.04 -17.90 4.67
C LYS A 107 5.78 -19.39 4.94
N GLU A 108 4.52 -19.81 4.98
CA GLU A 108 4.14 -21.21 5.20
C GLU A 108 4.64 -22.13 4.08
N ILE A 109 4.51 -21.72 2.82
CA ILE A 109 5.05 -22.47 1.68
C ILE A 109 6.57 -22.60 1.79
N THR A 110 7.27 -21.52 2.14
CA THR A 110 8.73 -21.56 2.30
C THR A 110 9.14 -22.50 3.44
N HIS A 111 8.42 -22.45 4.56
CA HIS A 111 8.66 -23.33 5.71
C HIS A 111 8.43 -24.80 5.35
N PHE A 112 7.32 -25.10 4.65
CA PHE A 112 7.00 -26.42 4.16
C PHE A 112 8.07 -26.98 3.20
N ILE A 113 8.49 -26.18 2.20
CA ILE A 113 9.55 -26.56 1.26
C ILE A 113 10.85 -26.88 2.01
N TRP A 114 11.18 -26.09 3.03
CA TRP A 114 12.40 -26.30 3.81
C TRP A 114 12.36 -27.63 4.58
N ILE A 115 11.23 -27.95 5.23
CA ILE A 115 11.06 -29.23 5.93
C ILE A 115 11.22 -30.42 4.97
N ILE A 116 10.53 -30.41 3.84
CA ILE A 116 10.59 -31.51 2.86
C ILE A 116 12.00 -31.63 2.27
N SER A 117 12.66 -30.51 1.97
CA SER A 117 14.03 -30.52 1.47
C SER A 117 15.00 -31.16 2.46
N VAL A 118 14.90 -30.81 3.75
CA VAL A 118 15.73 -31.41 4.80
C VAL A 118 15.50 -32.92 4.89
N ILE A 119 14.25 -33.37 4.88
CA ILE A 119 13.93 -34.82 4.89
C ILE A 119 14.50 -35.51 3.65
N ALA A 120 14.33 -34.94 2.46
CA ALA A 120 14.84 -35.50 1.21
C ALA A 120 16.36 -35.65 1.22
N PHE A 121 17.10 -34.67 1.75
CA PHE A 121 18.55 -34.75 1.88
C PHE A 121 19.01 -35.79 2.91
N ILE A 122 18.30 -35.94 4.04
CA ILE A 122 18.63 -36.94 5.06
C ILE A 122 18.44 -38.35 4.50
N ILE A 123 17.29 -38.62 3.87
CA ILE A 123 16.98 -39.91 3.27
C ILE A 123 17.93 -40.19 2.10
N GLY A 124 18.10 -39.23 1.19
CA GLY A 124 19.00 -39.36 0.05
C GLY A 124 20.44 -39.64 0.49
N GLY A 125 20.95 -38.91 1.48
CA GLY A 125 22.28 -39.11 2.04
C GLY A 125 22.45 -40.48 2.71
N ALA A 126 21.46 -40.92 3.47
CA ALA A 126 21.48 -42.25 4.09
C ALA A 126 21.54 -43.37 3.04
N PHE A 127 20.69 -43.31 2.01
CA PHE A 127 20.70 -44.29 0.92
C PHE A 127 21.97 -44.23 0.08
N PHE A 128 22.54 -43.04 -0.12
CA PHE A 128 23.82 -42.88 -0.77
C PHE A 128 24.94 -43.62 -0.01
N ILE A 129 25.02 -43.45 1.31
CA ILE A 129 25.99 -44.17 2.16
C ILE A 129 25.76 -45.68 2.08
N VAL A 130 24.52 -46.15 2.20
CA VAL A 130 24.19 -47.58 2.10
C VAL A 130 24.57 -48.15 0.73
N SER A 131 24.35 -47.41 -0.36
CA SER A 131 24.71 -47.85 -1.71
C SER A 131 26.23 -48.04 -1.88
N LEU A 132 27.03 -47.15 -1.28
CA LEU A 132 28.49 -47.29 -1.26
C LEU A 132 28.94 -48.51 -0.44
N LEU A 133 28.27 -48.80 0.69
CA LEU A 133 28.53 -49.99 1.50
C LEU A 133 28.18 -51.29 0.78
N LEU A 134 27.15 -51.28 -0.08
CA LEU A 134 26.75 -52.39 -0.94
C LEU A 134 27.63 -52.55 -2.20
N GLN A 135 28.73 -51.80 -2.31
CA GLN A 135 29.68 -51.83 -3.43
C GLN A 135 29.10 -51.43 -4.80
N TYR A 136 28.04 -50.60 -4.82
CA TYR A 136 27.66 -49.92 -6.06
C TYR A 136 28.74 -48.93 -6.49
N THR A 137 28.81 -48.64 -7.80
CA THR A 137 29.74 -47.62 -8.29
C THR A 137 29.30 -46.23 -7.83
N PHE A 138 30.26 -45.31 -7.66
CA PHE A 138 29.97 -43.94 -7.23
C PHE A 138 28.93 -43.24 -8.16
N LEU A 139 29.01 -43.50 -9.47
CA LEU A 139 28.05 -42.96 -10.43
C LEU A 139 26.63 -43.50 -10.20
N GLU A 140 26.47 -44.80 -9.95
CA GLU A 140 25.16 -45.39 -9.64
C GLU A 140 24.60 -44.85 -8.33
N ALA A 141 25.43 -44.76 -7.28
CA ALA A 141 25.07 -44.17 -6.00
C ALA A 141 24.57 -42.72 -6.16
N LEU A 142 25.26 -41.92 -6.98
CA LEU A 142 24.90 -40.53 -7.26
C LEU A 142 23.59 -40.41 -8.06
N VAL A 143 23.35 -41.30 -9.01
CA VAL A 143 22.06 -41.37 -9.74
C VAL A 143 20.92 -41.70 -8.78
N PHE A 144 21.11 -42.64 -7.84
CA PHE A 144 20.11 -42.93 -6.82
C PHE A 144 19.84 -41.74 -5.90
N LEU A 145 20.88 -41.03 -5.45
CA LEU A 145 20.74 -39.83 -4.62
C LEU A 145 19.88 -38.76 -5.31
N ILE A 146 20.18 -38.43 -6.56
CA ILE A 146 19.43 -37.44 -7.34
C ILE A 146 17.98 -37.91 -7.53
N GLY A 147 17.78 -39.20 -7.85
CA GLY A 147 16.45 -39.78 -8.01
C GLY A 147 15.59 -39.66 -6.74
N ILE A 148 16.17 -39.94 -5.56
CA ILE A 148 15.47 -39.80 -4.27
C ILE A 148 15.14 -38.33 -4.00
N ILE A 149 16.08 -37.42 -4.23
CA ILE A 149 15.83 -35.99 -4.00
C ILE A 149 14.69 -35.51 -4.90
N VAL A 150 14.77 -35.73 -6.21
CA VAL A 150 13.74 -35.29 -7.18
C VAL A 150 12.38 -35.92 -6.86
N ALA A 151 12.33 -37.21 -6.51
CA ALA A 151 11.08 -37.88 -6.14
C ALA A 151 10.40 -37.30 -4.88
N ASN A 152 11.17 -36.65 -4.00
CA ASN A 152 10.65 -36.03 -2.78
C ASN A 152 10.40 -34.51 -2.92
N VAL A 153 10.92 -33.85 -3.97
CA VAL A 153 10.67 -32.42 -4.18
C VAL A 153 9.24 -32.22 -4.68
N PRO A 154 8.40 -31.42 -4.00
CA PRO A 154 7.00 -31.31 -4.33
C PRO A 154 6.76 -30.21 -5.37
N GLU A 155 7.08 -30.51 -6.63
CA GLU A 155 7.05 -29.58 -7.77
C GLU A 155 5.64 -29.03 -8.06
N GLY A 156 4.60 -29.78 -7.71
CA GLY A 156 3.19 -29.42 -7.97
C GLY A 156 2.55 -28.46 -6.97
N ILE A 157 3.19 -28.18 -5.82
CA ILE A 157 2.56 -27.40 -4.75
C ILE A 157 2.34 -25.94 -5.16
N THR A 158 3.32 -25.32 -5.79
CA THR A 158 3.21 -23.91 -6.20
C THR A 158 2.08 -23.71 -7.23
N ALA A 159 1.93 -24.64 -8.17
CA ALA A 159 0.87 -24.63 -9.17
C ALA A 159 -0.51 -24.85 -8.53
N THR A 160 -0.65 -25.87 -7.67
CA THR A 160 -1.93 -26.20 -7.03
C THR A 160 -2.41 -25.08 -6.11
N VAL A 161 -1.52 -24.49 -5.31
CA VAL A 161 -1.85 -23.34 -4.45
C VAL A 161 -2.32 -22.15 -5.30
N THR A 162 -1.63 -21.85 -6.40
CA THR A 162 -2.02 -20.75 -7.30
C THR A 162 -3.41 -20.96 -7.89
N VAL A 163 -3.73 -22.19 -8.32
CA VAL A 163 -5.06 -22.54 -8.84
C VAL A 163 -6.12 -22.41 -7.74
N CYS A 164 -5.87 -22.92 -6.54
CA CYS A 164 -6.78 -22.80 -5.39
C CYS A 164 -7.06 -21.33 -5.03
N LEU A 165 -6.02 -20.48 -4.95
CA LEU A 165 -6.17 -19.05 -4.70
C LEU A 165 -6.95 -18.35 -5.82
N THR A 166 -6.68 -18.72 -7.08
CA THR A 166 -7.38 -18.15 -8.25
C THR A 166 -8.87 -18.49 -8.23
N LEU A 167 -9.23 -19.75 -7.98
CA LEU A 167 -10.63 -20.15 -7.84
C LEU A 167 -11.33 -19.40 -6.71
N THR A 168 -10.63 -19.16 -5.60
CA THR A 168 -11.15 -18.40 -4.47
C THR A 168 -11.33 -16.91 -4.81
N ALA A 169 -10.36 -16.29 -5.49
CA ALA A 169 -10.47 -14.92 -5.99
C ALA A 169 -11.64 -14.75 -6.98
N VAL A 170 -11.88 -15.75 -7.86
CA VAL A 170 -13.04 -15.77 -8.75
C VAL A 170 -14.35 -15.85 -7.96
N ARG A 171 -14.41 -16.66 -6.90
CA ARG A 171 -15.58 -16.72 -6.01
C ARG A 171 -15.82 -15.41 -5.27
N MET A 172 -14.77 -14.72 -4.81
CA MET A 172 -14.87 -13.39 -4.18
C MET A 172 -15.35 -12.32 -5.16
N ARG A 173 -14.87 -12.35 -6.41
CA ARG A 173 -15.32 -11.44 -7.47
C ARG A 173 -16.83 -11.56 -7.74
N LYS A 174 -17.39 -12.78 -7.70
CA LYS A 174 -18.84 -12.99 -7.83
C LYS A 174 -19.66 -12.32 -6.70
N LYS A 175 -19.02 -11.93 -5.60
CA LYS A 175 -19.60 -11.17 -4.49
C LYS A 175 -19.13 -9.70 -4.46
N ASN A 176 -18.75 -9.14 -5.62
CA ASN A 176 -18.26 -7.76 -5.77
C ASN A 176 -16.98 -7.42 -4.97
N CYS A 177 -16.20 -8.43 -4.56
CA CYS A 177 -14.90 -8.23 -3.93
C CYS A 177 -13.78 -8.52 -4.95
N LEU A 178 -13.15 -7.47 -5.48
CA LEU A 178 -12.07 -7.58 -6.45
C LEU A 178 -10.71 -7.77 -5.75
N VAL A 179 -10.05 -8.89 -6.04
CA VAL A 179 -8.71 -9.19 -5.53
C VAL A 179 -7.67 -8.88 -6.61
N LYS A 180 -6.78 -7.90 -6.34
CA LYS A 180 -5.69 -7.53 -7.26
C LYS A 180 -4.44 -8.40 -7.12
N LYS A 181 -4.20 -8.96 -5.93
CA LYS A 181 -3.07 -9.85 -5.62
C LYS A 181 -3.61 -11.12 -4.96
N LEU A 182 -3.34 -12.29 -5.55
CA LEU A 182 -3.92 -13.57 -5.10
C LEU A 182 -3.60 -13.91 -3.63
N GLU A 183 -2.41 -13.54 -3.16
CA GLU A 183 -2.00 -13.73 -1.77
C GLU A 183 -2.89 -12.96 -0.76
N GLY A 184 -3.57 -11.90 -1.21
CA GLY A 184 -4.49 -11.13 -0.39
C GLY A 184 -5.74 -11.91 0.04
N VAL A 185 -6.11 -12.98 -0.69
CA VAL A 185 -7.22 -13.86 -0.33
C VAL A 185 -6.96 -14.55 1.00
N GLU A 186 -5.76 -15.13 1.15
CA GLU A 186 -5.38 -15.83 2.37
C GLU A 186 -5.07 -14.84 3.50
N THR A 187 -4.39 -13.73 3.18
CA THR A 187 -4.04 -12.70 4.16
C THR A 187 -5.28 -12.21 4.92
N LEU A 188 -6.42 -12.05 4.24
CA LEU A 188 -7.68 -11.66 4.89
C LEU A 188 -8.18 -12.73 5.88
N GLY A 189 -7.97 -14.01 5.59
CA GLY A 189 -8.33 -15.13 6.48
C GLY A 189 -7.43 -15.25 7.70
N SER A 190 -6.17 -14.86 7.59
CA SER A 190 -5.19 -14.84 8.70
C SER A 190 -5.08 -13.49 9.40
N THR A 191 -5.93 -12.53 9.07
CA THR A 191 -5.94 -11.20 9.69
C THR A 191 -6.48 -11.26 11.11
N SER A 192 -5.70 -10.78 12.09
CA SER A 192 -6.10 -10.68 13.50
C SER A 192 -6.55 -9.28 13.92
N ILE A 193 -6.15 -8.25 13.18
CA ILE A 193 -6.45 -6.84 13.49
C ILE A 193 -6.90 -6.14 12.20
N ILE A 194 -8.06 -5.50 12.24
CA ILE A 194 -8.58 -4.68 11.15
C ILE A 194 -8.42 -3.21 11.53
N CYS A 195 -7.58 -2.50 10.79
CA CYS A 195 -7.51 -1.04 10.85
C CYS A 195 -8.45 -0.46 9.80
N SER A 196 -9.55 0.15 10.21
CA SER A 196 -10.54 0.74 9.29
C SER A 196 -10.46 2.26 9.35
N ASP A 197 -10.52 2.89 8.18
CA ASP A 197 -10.83 4.31 8.09
C ASP A 197 -12.30 4.56 8.50
N LYS A 198 -12.60 5.74 9.01
CA LYS A 198 -13.96 6.14 9.40
C LYS A 198 -14.74 6.59 8.17
N THR A 199 -14.26 7.66 7.53
CA THR A 199 -15.05 8.40 6.54
C THR A 199 -15.03 7.70 5.19
N GLY A 200 -16.20 7.37 4.66
CA GLY A 200 -16.32 6.66 3.38
C GLY A 200 -16.00 5.16 3.43
N THR A 201 -15.57 4.63 4.59
CA THR A 201 -15.39 3.20 4.83
C THR A 201 -16.41 2.66 5.83
N LEU A 202 -16.42 3.18 7.07
CA LEU A 202 -17.46 2.83 8.06
C LEU A 202 -18.71 3.68 7.90
N THR A 203 -18.53 4.96 7.55
CA THR A 203 -19.65 5.89 7.29
C THR A 203 -19.92 6.01 5.80
N GLN A 204 -21.14 6.43 5.44
CA GLN A 204 -21.54 6.63 4.04
C GLN A 204 -20.94 7.90 3.40
N ASN A 205 -20.05 8.63 4.11
CA ASN A 205 -19.55 9.95 3.71
C ASN A 205 -20.68 10.91 3.29
N ARG A 206 -21.81 10.87 4.00
CA ARG A 206 -23.01 11.68 3.72
C ARG A 206 -23.65 12.16 5.01
N MET A 207 -23.74 13.48 5.16
CA MET A 207 -24.43 14.10 6.29
C MET A 207 -25.92 13.72 6.27
N THR A 208 -26.38 13.15 7.38
CA THR A 208 -27.77 12.69 7.55
C THR A 208 -28.28 13.16 8.89
N VAL A 209 -29.50 13.69 8.92
CA VAL A 209 -30.16 14.09 10.18
C VAL A 209 -30.43 12.85 11.02
N THR A 210 -29.95 12.84 12.27
CA THR A 210 -30.08 11.68 13.17
C THR A 210 -31.16 11.87 14.23
N HIS A 211 -31.38 13.10 14.69
CA HIS A 211 -32.33 13.41 15.76
C HIS A 211 -33.13 14.68 15.43
N LEU A 212 -34.40 14.70 15.83
CA LEU A 212 -35.29 15.86 15.84
C LEU A 212 -35.72 16.08 17.29
N TRP A 213 -35.77 17.34 17.71
CA TRP A 213 -36.25 17.74 19.03
C TRP A 213 -37.65 18.33 18.91
#